data_AF-A0A2G9TKR4-F1
#
_entry.id   AF-A0A2G9TKR4-F1
#
_cell.length_a   1.000
_cell.length_b   1.000
_cell.length_c   1.000
_cell.angle_alpha   90.00
_cell.angle_beta   90.00
_cell.angle_gamma   90.00
#
_symmetry.space_group_name_H-M   'P 1'
#
loop_
_entity.id
_entity.type
_entity.pdbx_description
1 polymer ?
#
loop_
_entity_poly.entity_id
_entity_poly.type
_entity_poly.pdbx_seq_one_letter_code
_entity_poly.pdbx_strand_id
1 'polypeptide(L)'
;MDTPLNRELKDHYDFLVKATCRQKEAGNLEATAKVRLTITDRNDAMPIFTLEADQYEATISDQTAPFTDVIRVEASDADEGINGQIYYSLLNRSADFTVDPVSGWIRTLRHLRSGVYQLKVRSEDRTSRLFYNDPDQIQPAWSKDVVIEVGEPHSIVFDDAAATFHVNESAPLGYVIGKVSASAMYKQDEKNIRLFIFYMHFLPRYSLEMRDNATVPFEVSEKTGVLR
;
A
#
# COMPACT_ATOMS: atom_id res chain seq x y z
N MET A 1 20.53 16.41 32.68
CA MET A 1 19.11 16.51 32.32
C MET A 1 18.56 15.10 32.45
N ASP A 2 17.61 14.90 33.35
CA ASP A 2 17.01 13.59 33.57
C ASP A 2 16.02 13.32 32.45
N THR A 3 16.39 12.43 31.53
CA THR A 3 15.47 11.95 30.48
C THR A 3 14.44 11.03 31.16
N PRO A 4 13.13 11.25 30.96
CA PRO A 4 12.12 10.35 31.49
C PRO A 4 12.29 8.94 30.92
N LEU A 5 11.87 7.93 31.68
CA LEU A 5 11.84 6.55 31.21
C LEU A 5 10.83 6.43 30.04
N ASN A 6 11.21 5.71 28.99
CA ASN A 6 10.38 5.42 27.83
C ASN A 6 10.56 3.94 27.50
N ARG A 7 9.47 3.17 27.60
CA ARG A 7 9.49 1.71 27.48
C ARG A 7 9.70 1.30 26.02
N GLU A 8 9.15 2.06 25.09
CA GLU A 8 9.21 1.89 23.64
C GLU A 8 10.67 1.95 23.14
N LEU A 9 11.52 2.73 23.82
CA LEU A 9 12.96 2.83 23.57
C LEU A 9 13.75 1.76 24.31
N LYS A 10 13.39 1.48 25.57
CA LYS A 10 14.05 0.47 26.41
C LYS A 10 13.12 -0.01 27.52
N ASP A 11 12.80 -1.30 27.50
CA ASP A 11 11.82 -1.93 28.38
C ASP A 11 12.38 -2.43 29.72
N HIS A 12 13.70 -2.57 29.86
CA HIS A 12 14.33 -2.99 31.11
C HIS A 12 15.77 -2.52 31.30
N TYR A 13 16.20 -2.50 32.56
CA TYR A 13 17.58 -2.27 32.96
C TYR A 13 18.07 -3.39 33.87
N ASP A 14 19.23 -3.95 33.55
CA ASP A 14 19.97 -4.87 34.40
C ASP A 14 21.15 -4.10 35.04
N PHE A 15 21.23 -4.08 36.37
CA PHE A 15 22.34 -3.44 37.09
C PHE A 15 22.76 -4.23 38.33
N LEU A 16 23.96 -3.94 38.83
CA LEU A 16 24.51 -4.54 40.03
C LEU A 16 24.47 -3.53 41.18
N VAL A 17 23.92 -3.94 42.31
CA VAL A 17 23.94 -3.15 43.55
C VAL A 17 25.00 -3.71 44.46
N LYS A 18 25.91 -2.85 44.92
CA LYS A 18 27.02 -3.22 45.81
C LYS A 18 26.77 -2.68 47.22
N ALA A 19 26.72 -3.57 48.20
CA ALA A 19 26.73 -3.22 49.62
C ALA A 19 28.18 -3.25 50.14
N THR A 20 28.56 -2.25 50.94
CA THR A 20 29.87 -2.22 51.60
C THR A 20 29.72 -1.97 53.09
N CYS A 21 30.51 -2.64 53.93
CA CYS A 21 30.56 -2.43 55.37
C CYS A 21 32.01 -2.16 55.78
N ARG A 22 32.27 -1.02 56.42
CA ARG A 22 33.61 -0.68 56.93
C ARG A 22 33.78 -1.24 58.33
N GLN A 23 34.82 -2.04 58.54
CA GLN A 23 35.19 -2.54 59.86
C GLN A 23 36.58 -2.03 60.25
N LYS A 24 36.77 -1.73 61.53
CA LYS A 24 38.05 -1.21 62.07
C LYS A 24 39.17 -2.25 62.05
N GLU A 25 38.85 -3.53 62.12
CA GLU A 25 39.83 -4.59 62.40
C GLU A 25 39.94 -5.67 61.29
N ALA A 26 38.98 -5.75 60.36
CA ALA A 26 38.89 -6.86 59.39
C ALA A 26 38.83 -6.43 57.89
N GLY A 27 39.10 -5.17 57.59
CA GLY A 27 38.96 -4.62 56.23
C GLY A 27 37.51 -4.32 55.85
N ASN A 28 37.27 -3.88 54.60
CA ASN A 28 35.92 -3.57 54.11
C ASN A 28 35.26 -4.86 53.58
N LEU A 29 34.08 -5.20 54.09
CA LEU A 29 33.25 -6.27 53.53
C LEU A 29 32.44 -5.73 52.36
N GLU A 30 32.26 -6.54 51.32
CA GLU A 30 31.48 -6.17 50.15
C GLU A 30 30.58 -7.33 49.69
N ALA A 31 29.38 -7.02 49.24
CA ALA A 31 28.46 -7.97 48.62
C ALA A 31 27.79 -7.32 47.40
N THR A 32 27.52 -8.10 46.36
CA THR A 32 26.88 -7.61 45.12
C THR A 32 25.63 -8.41 44.80
N ALA A 33 24.55 -7.74 44.43
CA ALA A 33 23.32 -8.35 43.97
C ALA A 33 22.97 -7.86 42.54
N LYS A 34 22.51 -8.77 41.68
CA LYS A 34 21.94 -8.39 40.37
C LYS A 34 20.49 -7.98 40.55
N VAL A 35 20.14 -6.81 40.04
CA VAL A 35 18.77 -6.27 40.04
C VAL A 35 18.34 -6.09 38.59
N ARG A 36 17.12 -6.51 38.30
CA ARG A 36 16.43 -6.22 37.03
C ARG A 36 15.26 -5.30 37.33
N LEU A 37 15.24 -4.17 36.65
CA LEU A 37 14.12 -3.25 36.63
C LEU A 37 13.40 -3.38 35.28
N THR A 38 12.14 -3.78 35.31
CA THR A 38 11.26 -3.80 34.12
C THR A 38 10.39 -2.54 34.14
N ILE A 39 10.28 -1.88 33.00
CA ILE A 39 9.41 -0.70 32.82
C ILE A 39 8.04 -1.19 32.36
N THR A 40 6.99 -0.74 33.04
CA THR A 40 5.62 -1.05 32.67
C THR A 40 5.14 -0.09 31.59
N ASP A 41 4.35 -0.61 30.67
CA ASP A 41 3.73 0.14 29.58
C ASP A 41 2.68 1.15 30.07
N ARG A 42 2.62 2.29 29.38
CA ARG A 42 1.56 3.30 29.48
C ARG A 42 1.06 3.52 28.05
N ASN A 43 -0.24 3.76 27.86
CA ASN A 43 -0.79 4.12 26.56
C ASN A 43 -0.33 5.52 26.16
N ASP A 44 0.87 5.65 25.59
CA ASP A 44 1.50 6.93 25.21
C ASP A 44 2.02 6.97 23.76
N ALA A 45 1.87 5.89 23.01
CA ALA A 45 1.93 5.89 21.55
C ALA A 45 0.52 5.93 20.95
N MET A 46 0.45 6.26 19.65
CA MET A 46 -0.82 6.27 18.92
C MET A 46 -0.68 5.40 17.68
N PRO A 47 -1.78 4.82 17.16
CA PRO A 47 -1.71 4.05 15.93
C PRO A 47 -1.36 4.94 14.74
N ILE A 48 -0.33 4.58 13.99
CA ILE A 48 0.11 5.29 12.79
C ILE A 48 -0.06 4.36 11.58
N PHE A 49 -0.74 4.85 10.54
CA PHE A 49 -0.85 4.11 9.28
C PHE A 49 0.52 3.88 8.66
N THR A 50 0.83 2.65 8.27
CA THR A 50 2.15 2.25 7.73
C THR A 50 2.37 2.70 6.30
N LEU A 51 1.31 3.11 5.60
CA LEU A 51 1.41 3.68 4.26
C LEU A 51 1.90 5.14 4.32
N GLU A 52 3.08 5.38 3.75
CA GLU A 52 3.70 6.71 3.64
C GLU A 52 2.98 7.64 2.64
N ALA A 53 2.37 7.10 1.59
CA ALA A 53 1.60 7.89 0.61
C ALA A 53 0.40 8.59 1.26
N ASP A 54 -0.09 9.69 0.67
CA ASP A 54 -1.17 10.51 1.27
C ASP A 54 -2.50 9.76 1.44
N GLN A 55 -2.77 8.75 0.59
CA GLN A 55 -4.00 7.97 0.59
C GLN A 55 -3.78 6.54 0.10
N TYR A 56 -4.69 5.64 0.47
CA TYR A 56 -4.79 4.31 -0.13
C TYR A 56 -5.62 4.40 -1.42
N GLU A 57 -5.23 3.67 -2.46
CA GLU A 57 -5.91 3.69 -3.76
C GLU A 57 -6.20 2.25 -4.24
N ALA A 58 -7.40 2.03 -4.76
CA ALA A 58 -7.80 0.76 -5.36
C ALA A 58 -8.72 0.98 -6.56
N THR A 59 -8.64 0.10 -7.55
CA THR A 59 -9.56 0.06 -8.69
C THR A 59 -10.24 -1.30 -8.74
N ILE A 60 -11.57 -1.31 -8.87
CA ILE A 60 -12.37 -2.54 -8.93
C ILE A 60 -13.44 -2.46 -10.03
N SER A 61 -13.85 -3.64 -10.52
CA SER A 61 -14.94 -3.73 -11.49
C SER A 61 -16.27 -3.28 -10.88
N ASP A 62 -17.16 -2.64 -11.66
CA ASP A 62 -18.57 -2.46 -11.27
C ASP A 62 -19.34 -3.80 -11.17
N GLN A 63 -18.79 -4.88 -11.73
CA GLN A 63 -19.27 -6.25 -11.58
C GLN A 63 -18.75 -6.94 -10.31
N THR A 64 -17.95 -6.26 -9.48
CA THR A 64 -17.45 -6.81 -8.22
C THR A 64 -18.61 -7.27 -7.33
N ALA A 65 -18.54 -8.53 -6.88
CA ALA A 65 -19.57 -9.10 -6.03
C ALA A 65 -19.60 -8.44 -4.64
N PRO A 66 -20.76 -8.40 -3.96
CA PRO A 66 -20.84 -8.03 -2.55
C PRO A 66 -19.93 -8.91 -1.67
N PHE A 67 -19.46 -8.36 -0.55
CA PHE A 67 -18.57 -8.99 0.42
C PHE A 67 -17.19 -9.38 -0.11
N THR A 68 -16.72 -8.70 -1.16
CA THR A 68 -15.37 -8.86 -1.70
C THR A 68 -14.39 -7.96 -0.98
N ASP A 69 -13.23 -8.51 -0.58
CA ASP A 69 -12.09 -7.75 -0.07
C ASP A 69 -11.50 -6.87 -1.19
N VAL A 70 -11.44 -5.55 -0.98
CA VAL A 70 -10.99 -4.57 -1.98
C VAL A 70 -9.56 -4.13 -1.72
N ILE A 71 -9.31 -3.62 -0.51
CA ILE A 71 -8.00 -3.11 -0.08
C ILE A 71 -7.89 -3.24 1.43
N ARG A 72 -6.67 -3.48 1.93
CA ARG A 72 -6.38 -3.57 3.35
C ARG A 72 -5.61 -2.33 3.79
N VAL A 73 -6.13 -1.64 4.81
CA VAL A 73 -5.36 -0.63 5.52
C VAL A 73 -4.54 -1.27 6.64
N GLU A 74 -3.40 -0.68 6.96
CA GLU A 74 -2.54 -1.16 8.03
C GLU A 74 -1.98 0.01 8.83
N ALA A 75 -1.99 -0.14 10.14
CA ALA A 75 -1.43 0.78 11.10
C ALA A 75 -0.60 -0.02 12.13
N SER A 76 0.36 0.66 12.75
CA SER A 76 1.22 0.14 13.80
C SER A 76 1.13 1.03 15.03
N ASP A 77 1.12 0.40 16.20
CA ASP A 77 1.17 1.04 17.50
C ASP A 77 2.34 0.42 18.28
N ALA A 78 3.12 1.26 18.96
CA ALA A 78 4.32 0.82 19.66
C ALA A 78 4.02 0.25 21.04
N ASP A 79 2.85 0.52 21.59
CA ASP A 79 2.48 0.15 22.96
C ASP A 79 2.22 -1.35 23.12
N GLU A 80 2.24 -1.84 24.36
CA GLU A 80 2.11 -3.27 24.65
C GLU A 80 0.65 -3.71 24.85
N GLY A 81 0.33 -4.92 24.36
CA GLY A 81 -0.92 -5.60 24.71
C GLY A 81 -2.15 -4.85 24.22
N ILE A 82 -3.01 -4.41 25.14
CA ILE A 82 -4.26 -3.71 24.80
C ILE A 82 -4.01 -2.28 24.33
N ASN A 83 -2.93 -1.65 24.81
CA ASN A 83 -2.53 -0.31 24.43
C ASN A 83 -2.04 -0.28 22.97
N GLY A 84 -1.36 -1.34 22.51
CA GLY A 84 -1.00 -1.50 21.10
C GLY A 84 -2.08 -2.14 20.20
N GLN A 85 -3.27 -2.48 20.74
CA GLN A 85 -4.27 -3.22 19.97
C GLN A 85 -5.15 -2.26 19.14
N ILE A 86 -4.95 -2.27 17.82
CA ILE A 86 -5.60 -1.34 16.90
C ILE A 86 -7.00 -1.81 16.47
N TYR A 87 -7.93 -0.86 16.40
CA TYR A 87 -9.25 -1.02 15.81
C TYR A 87 -9.49 -0.03 14.65
N TYR A 88 -9.96 -0.56 13.52
CA TYR A 88 -10.32 0.23 12.36
C TYR A 88 -11.81 0.57 12.33
N SER A 89 -12.14 1.75 11.82
CA SER A 89 -13.53 2.17 11.59
C SER A 89 -13.63 3.16 10.43
N LEU A 90 -14.81 3.25 9.79
CA LEU A 90 -15.08 4.31 8.82
C LEU A 90 -15.59 5.55 9.54
N LEU A 91 -14.90 6.68 9.37
CA LEU A 91 -15.35 7.97 9.90
C LEU A 91 -16.55 8.51 9.12
N ASN A 92 -16.53 8.35 7.80
CA ASN A 92 -17.69 8.61 6.97
C ASN A 92 -18.51 7.33 6.82
N ARG A 93 -19.79 7.39 7.22
CA ARG A 93 -20.70 6.26 7.03
C ARG A 93 -20.83 5.98 5.53
N SER A 94 -20.60 4.73 5.14
CA SER A 94 -20.81 4.24 3.78
C SER A 94 -21.90 3.18 3.79
N ALA A 95 -22.78 3.22 2.80
CA ALA A 95 -23.75 2.15 2.54
C ALA A 95 -23.14 1.04 1.66
N ASP A 96 -22.02 1.35 1.00
CA ASP A 96 -21.41 0.56 -0.06
C ASP A 96 -20.20 -0.23 0.42
N PHE A 97 -19.54 0.24 1.48
CA PHE A 97 -18.33 -0.35 2.04
C PHE A 97 -18.39 -0.51 3.55
N THR A 98 -17.65 -1.48 4.05
CA THR A 98 -17.32 -1.64 5.47
C THR A 98 -15.83 -1.87 5.63
N VAL A 99 -15.29 -1.56 6.82
CA VAL A 99 -13.94 -1.97 7.21
C VAL A 99 -14.03 -3.04 8.30
N ASP A 100 -13.25 -4.10 8.17
CA ASP A 100 -13.07 -5.09 9.22
C ASP A 100 -12.27 -4.44 10.37
N PRO A 101 -12.82 -4.41 11.60
CA PRO A 101 -12.24 -3.65 12.69
C PRO A 101 -10.90 -4.21 13.17
N VAL A 102 -10.57 -5.47 12.87
CA VAL A 102 -9.34 -6.12 13.34
C VAL A 102 -8.34 -6.26 12.20
N SER A 103 -8.78 -6.72 11.03
CA SER A 103 -7.87 -6.97 9.91
C SER A 103 -7.57 -5.74 9.06
N GLY A 104 -8.41 -4.70 9.14
CA GLY A 104 -8.30 -3.51 8.29
C GLY A 104 -8.74 -3.73 6.83
N TRP A 105 -9.38 -4.88 6.52
CA TRP A 105 -9.89 -5.16 5.18
C TRP A 105 -11.13 -4.31 4.90
N ILE A 106 -11.09 -3.53 3.82
CA ILE A 106 -12.25 -2.82 3.29
C ILE A 106 -12.97 -3.74 2.31
N ARG A 107 -14.27 -3.95 2.55
CA ARG A 107 -15.12 -4.88 1.79
C ARG A 107 -16.28 -4.16 1.14
N THR A 108 -16.69 -4.63 -0.04
CA THR A 108 -17.96 -4.24 -0.64
C THR A 108 -19.13 -4.79 0.17
N LEU A 109 -20.23 -4.04 0.29
CA LEU A 109 -21.47 -4.49 0.94
C LEU A 109 -22.59 -4.81 -0.06
N ARG A 110 -22.45 -4.30 -1.29
CA ARG A 110 -23.43 -4.41 -2.37
C ARG A 110 -22.73 -4.25 -3.71
N HIS A 111 -23.47 -4.47 -4.79
CA HIS A 111 -23.02 -4.07 -6.13
C HIS A 111 -22.85 -2.55 -6.21
N LEU A 112 -21.76 -2.12 -6.81
CA LEU A 112 -21.36 -0.73 -6.86
C LEU A 112 -21.75 -0.11 -8.19
N ARG A 113 -21.88 1.21 -8.21
CA ARG A 113 -22.04 1.97 -9.46
C ARG A 113 -20.67 2.46 -9.88
N SER A 114 -20.44 2.58 -11.17
CA SER A 114 -19.21 3.17 -11.67
C SER A 114 -19.06 4.61 -11.14
N GLY A 115 -17.86 4.97 -10.69
CA GLY A 115 -17.58 6.24 -10.05
C GLY A 115 -16.40 6.15 -9.07
N VAL A 116 -16.14 7.26 -8.38
CA VAL A 116 -15.07 7.35 -7.38
C VAL A 116 -15.70 7.40 -5.99
N TYR A 117 -15.27 6.49 -5.13
CA TYR A 117 -15.70 6.41 -3.74
C TYR A 117 -14.56 6.85 -2.83
N GLN A 118 -14.83 7.85 -2.00
CA GLN A 118 -13.88 8.37 -1.02
C GLN A 118 -14.31 7.91 0.38
N LEU A 119 -13.45 7.14 1.03
CA LEU A 119 -13.61 6.68 2.40
C LEU A 119 -12.54 7.33 3.27
N LYS A 120 -12.86 7.54 4.54
CA LYS A 120 -11.92 8.01 5.54
C LYS A 120 -11.88 6.98 6.66
N VAL A 121 -10.78 6.25 6.74
CA VAL A 121 -10.60 5.19 7.74
C VAL A 121 -9.89 5.77 8.95
N ARG A 122 -10.41 5.49 10.14
CA ARG A 122 -9.81 5.82 11.43
C ARG A 122 -9.17 4.60 12.07
N SER A 123 -7.97 4.76 12.62
CA SER A 123 -7.30 3.83 13.52
C SER A 123 -7.28 4.39 14.93
N GLU A 124 -7.59 3.55 15.91
CA GLU A 124 -7.60 3.88 17.33
C GLU A 124 -7.19 2.66 18.14
N ASP A 125 -6.40 2.85 19.18
CA ASP A 125 -6.07 1.75 20.09
C ASP A 125 -7.28 1.37 20.96
N ARG A 126 -7.22 0.18 21.55
CA ARG A 126 -8.34 -0.36 22.32
C ARG A 126 -8.50 0.33 23.67
N THR A 127 -7.42 0.82 24.27
CA THR A 127 -7.42 1.45 25.58
C THR A 127 -8.12 2.79 25.53
N SER A 128 -7.80 3.65 24.57
CA SER A 128 -8.48 4.91 24.27
C SER A 128 -9.98 4.73 24.10
N ARG A 129 -10.40 3.61 23.51
CA ARG A 129 -11.82 3.28 23.32
C ARG A 129 -12.52 2.83 24.61
N LEU A 130 -11.83 2.11 25.50
CA LEU A 130 -12.42 1.56 26.73
C LEU A 130 -12.38 2.54 27.91
N PHE A 131 -11.34 3.36 27.98
CA PHE A 131 -11.07 4.28 29.08
C PHE A 131 -11.27 5.74 28.65
N TYR A 132 -12.33 6.03 27.90
CA TYR A 132 -12.64 7.38 27.39
C TYR A 132 -12.78 8.48 28.47
N ASN A 133 -12.89 8.09 29.74
CA ASN A 133 -12.98 8.99 30.89
C ASN A 133 -11.62 9.32 31.54
N ASP A 134 -10.53 8.68 31.10
CA ASP A 134 -9.19 8.88 31.65
C ASP A 134 -8.30 9.59 30.61
N PRO A 135 -8.07 10.91 30.74
CA PRO A 135 -7.27 11.67 29.80
C PRO A 135 -5.84 11.15 29.64
N ASP A 136 -5.30 10.48 30.66
CA ASP A 136 -3.93 9.96 30.64
C ASP A 136 -3.77 8.69 29.81
N GLN A 137 -4.90 8.08 29.39
CA GLN A 137 -4.99 6.85 28.61
C GLN A 137 -5.58 7.09 27.21
N ILE A 138 -5.93 8.33 26.86
CA ILE A 138 -6.56 8.65 25.58
C ILE A 138 -5.51 9.17 24.62
N GLN A 139 -5.33 8.44 23.52
CA GLN A 139 -4.45 8.80 22.43
C GLN A 139 -5.28 9.30 21.23
N PRO A 140 -4.73 10.25 20.45
CA PRO A 140 -5.44 10.78 19.30
C PRO A 140 -5.57 9.70 18.22
N ALA A 141 -6.78 9.55 17.70
CA ALA A 141 -7.01 8.65 16.58
C ALA A 141 -6.54 9.28 15.27
N TRP A 142 -5.84 8.49 14.45
CA TRP A 142 -5.42 8.90 13.12
C TRP A 142 -6.46 8.53 12.07
N SER A 143 -6.48 9.29 10.97
CA SER A 143 -7.29 8.95 9.81
C SER A 143 -6.49 8.99 8.53
N LYS A 144 -6.76 8.06 7.61
CA LYS A 144 -6.23 8.05 6.26
C LYS A 144 -7.37 8.04 5.24
N ASP A 145 -7.19 8.77 4.15
CA ASP A 145 -8.10 8.74 3.02
C ASP A 145 -7.88 7.46 2.20
N VAL A 146 -8.96 6.91 1.68
CA VAL A 146 -8.99 5.75 0.80
C VAL A 146 -9.87 6.08 -0.40
N VAL A 147 -9.30 5.97 -1.60
CA VAL A 147 -9.98 6.23 -2.85
C VAL A 147 -10.18 4.91 -3.59
N ILE A 148 -11.44 4.59 -3.89
CA ILE A 148 -11.80 3.40 -4.65
C ILE A 148 -12.45 3.84 -5.96
N GLU A 149 -11.78 3.57 -7.06
CA GLU A 149 -12.31 3.77 -8.41
C GLU A 149 -13.08 2.52 -8.84
N VAL A 150 -14.35 2.71 -9.19
CA VAL A 150 -15.24 1.64 -9.64
C VAL A 150 -15.61 1.88 -11.10
N GLY A 151 -15.48 0.86 -11.93
CA GLY A 151 -15.91 0.87 -13.32
C GLY A 151 -15.32 -0.31 -14.06
N GLU A 152 -15.40 -0.39 -15.39
CA GLU A 152 -14.76 -1.53 -16.04
C GLU A 152 -13.23 -1.46 -15.85
N PRO A 153 -12.57 -2.58 -15.51
CA PRO A 153 -11.13 -2.59 -15.29
C PRO A 153 -10.43 -1.99 -16.51
N HIS A 154 -9.51 -1.06 -16.28
CA HIS A 154 -8.89 -0.14 -17.25
C HIS A 154 -8.49 -0.85 -18.56
N SER A 155 -9.44 -0.97 -19.48
CA SER A 155 -9.24 -1.72 -20.71
C SER A 155 -8.72 -0.78 -21.79
N ILE A 156 -7.71 -1.25 -22.53
CA ILE A 156 -7.26 -0.60 -23.77
C ILE A 156 -7.72 -1.45 -24.94
N VAL A 157 -8.20 -0.80 -25.99
CA VAL A 157 -8.59 -1.43 -27.25
C VAL A 157 -7.90 -0.71 -28.40
N PHE A 158 -7.47 -1.44 -29.42
CA PHE A 158 -7.09 -0.80 -30.68
C PHE A 158 -8.34 -0.19 -31.32
N ASP A 159 -8.19 1.01 -31.87
CA ASP A 159 -9.30 1.73 -32.52
C ASP A 159 -9.83 0.94 -33.73
N ASP A 160 -8.92 0.22 -34.41
CA ASP A 160 -9.23 -0.72 -35.48
C ASP A 160 -8.76 -2.13 -35.09
N ALA A 161 -9.67 -3.10 -35.09
CA ALA A 161 -9.38 -4.50 -34.75
C ALA A 161 -8.39 -5.18 -35.72
N ALA A 162 -8.29 -4.68 -36.95
CA ALA A 162 -7.29 -5.07 -37.93
C ALA A 162 -7.06 -3.92 -38.93
N ALA A 163 -5.81 -3.48 -39.07
CA ALA A 163 -5.42 -2.47 -40.05
C ALA A 163 -4.57 -3.11 -41.15
N THR A 164 -4.89 -2.81 -42.42
CA THR A 164 -4.09 -3.24 -43.57
C THR A 164 -3.43 -2.02 -44.20
N PHE A 165 -2.11 -2.03 -44.29
CA PHE A 165 -1.33 -0.97 -44.93
C PHE A 165 -0.64 -1.50 -46.18
N HIS A 166 -0.46 -0.63 -47.18
CA HIS A 166 0.25 -0.95 -48.40
C HIS A 166 1.40 0.05 -48.55
N VAL A 167 2.62 -0.44 -48.74
CA VAL A 167 3.81 0.37 -48.99
C VAL A 167 4.44 -0.06 -50.30
N ASN A 168 4.87 0.90 -51.10
CA ASN A 168 5.57 0.61 -52.35
C ASN A 168 7.02 0.19 -52.04
N GLU A 169 7.56 -0.79 -52.78
CA GLU A 169 8.94 -1.26 -52.58
C GLU A 169 10.01 -0.18 -52.81
N SER A 170 9.68 0.90 -53.52
CA SER A 170 10.55 2.06 -53.71
C SER A 170 10.51 3.09 -52.58
N ALA A 171 9.71 2.85 -51.53
CA ALA A 171 9.60 3.76 -50.40
C ALA A 171 10.97 3.93 -49.68
N PRO A 172 11.38 5.17 -49.37
CA PRO A 172 12.64 5.42 -48.67
C PRO A 172 12.56 4.98 -47.19
N LEU A 173 13.73 4.80 -46.56
CA LEU A 173 13.80 4.53 -45.12
C LEU A 173 13.10 5.61 -44.29
N GLY A 174 12.30 5.19 -43.32
CA GLY A 174 11.51 6.08 -42.46
C GLY A 174 10.25 6.62 -43.13
N TYR A 175 9.86 6.10 -44.30
CA TYR A 175 8.58 6.40 -44.93
C TYR A 175 7.43 6.03 -43.99
N VAL A 176 6.46 6.93 -43.84
CA VAL A 176 5.30 6.68 -42.97
C VAL A 176 4.32 5.76 -43.68
N ILE A 177 4.19 4.54 -43.17
CA ILE A 177 3.30 3.49 -43.70
C ILE A 177 1.86 3.75 -43.29
N GLY A 178 1.67 4.23 -42.06
CA GLY A 178 0.35 4.46 -41.49
C GLY A 178 0.40 4.83 -40.02
N LYS A 179 -0.76 4.80 -39.38
CA LYS A 179 -0.90 5.04 -37.94
C LYS A 179 -1.86 4.01 -37.37
N VAL A 180 -1.45 3.40 -36.27
CA VAL A 180 -2.32 2.61 -35.39
C VAL A 180 -2.56 3.40 -34.12
N SER A 181 -3.73 3.29 -33.53
CA SER A 181 -4.03 3.91 -32.25
C SER A 181 -4.82 2.96 -31.38
N ALA A 182 -4.61 3.11 -30.07
CA ALA A 182 -5.38 2.42 -29.07
C ALA A 182 -5.99 3.48 -28.16
N SER A 183 -7.22 3.23 -27.76
CA SER A 183 -7.96 4.06 -26.84
C SER A 183 -8.09 3.32 -25.51
N ALA A 184 -7.84 4.05 -24.43
CA ALA A 184 -8.16 3.58 -23.10
C ALA A 184 -9.62 3.90 -22.79
N MET A 185 -10.24 3.07 -21.95
CA MET A 185 -11.57 3.37 -21.43
C MET A 185 -11.62 4.71 -20.67
N TYR A 186 -10.54 5.05 -19.96
CA TYR A 186 -10.42 6.30 -19.20
C TYR A 186 -9.42 7.27 -19.84
N LYS A 187 -9.84 8.53 -20.00
CA LYS A 187 -9.03 9.58 -20.65
C LYS A 187 -7.70 9.90 -19.93
N GLN A 188 -7.62 9.62 -18.63
CA GLN A 188 -6.37 9.79 -17.87
C GLN A 188 -5.30 8.78 -18.31
N ASP A 189 -5.72 7.57 -18.71
CA ASP A 189 -4.85 6.49 -19.13
C ASP A 189 -4.37 6.64 -20.57
N GLU A 190 -5.07 7.40 -21.42
CA GLU A 190 -4.67 7.69 -22.81
C GLU A 190 -3.22 8.20 -22.91
N LYS A 191 -2.79 9.03 -21.95
CA LYS A 191 -1.42 9.60 -21.94
C LYS A 191 -0.34 8.55 -21.65
N ASN A 192 -0.74 7.42 -21.05
CA ASN A 192 0.15 6.36 -20.60
C ASN A 192 0.22 5.19 -21.58
N ILE A 193 -0.58 5.18 -22.65
CA ILE A 193 -0.52 4.15 -23.70
C ILE A 193 0.87 4.16 -24.36
N ARG A 194 1.44 2.96 -24.52
CA ARG A 194 2.69 2.71 -25.25
C ARG A 194 2.49 1.56 -26.23
N LEU A 195 2.82 1.80 -27.49
CA LEU A 195 2.67 0.85 -28.57
C LEU A 195 4.00 0.15 -28.88
N PHE A 196 3.93 -1.16 -29.08
CA PHE A 196 5.07 -2.01 -29.43
C PHE A 196 4.71 -2.87 -30.64
N ILE A 197 5.69 -3.17 -31.48
CA ILE A 197 5.54 -4.04 -32.64
C ILE A 197 6.24 -5.37 -32.36
N PHE A 198 5.58 -6.46 -32.68
CA PHE A 198 6.13 -7.82 -32.59
C PHE A 198 5.93 -8.51 -33.93
N TYR A 199 6.88 -9.39 -34.28
CA TYR A 199 6.86 -10.09 -35.54
C TYR A 199 6.69 -11.58 -35.32
N MET A 200 5.80 -12.17 -36.13
CA MET A 200 5.64 -13.60 -36.21
C MET A 200 6.70 -14.17 -37.17
N HIS A 201 7.65 -14.93 -36.63
CA HIS A 201 8.56 -15.71 -37.45
C HIS A 201 8.05 -17.14 -37.58
N PHE A 202 7.72 -17.57 -38.80
CA PHE A 202 7.33 -18.96 -39.07
C PHE A 202 8.57 -19.84 -39.18
N LEU A 203 8.80 -20.70 -38.18
CA LEU A 203 9.85 -21.73 -38.27
C LEU A 203 9.37 -22.92 -39.12
N PRO A 204 10.27 -23.65 -39.80
CA PRO A 204 9.92 -24.77 -40.69
C PRO A 204 9.26 -26.00 -40.01
N ARG A 205 8.93 -25.92 -38.71
CA ARG A 205 8.26 -26.99 -37.94
C ARG A 205 7.01 -26.52 -37.16
N TYR A 206 6.28 -25.53 -37.67
CA TYR A 206 5.03 -25.03 -37.05
C TYR A 206 5.18 -24.54 -35.60
N SER A 207 6.39 -24.15 -35.18
CA SER A 207 6.61 -23.47 -33.91
C SER A 207 6.56 -21.96 -34.12
N LEU A 208 5.77 -21.28 -33.29
CA LEU A 208 5.65 -19.82 -33.29
C LEU A 208 6.67 -19.24 -32.30
N GLU A 209 7.49 -18.30 -32.75
CA GLU A 209 8.32 -17.49 -31.86
C GLU A 209 7.99 -16.01 -32.09
N MET A 210 7.70 -15.29 -30.99
CA MET A 210 7.71 -13.83 -30.98
C MET A 210 9.15 -13.40 -30.70
N ARG A 211 9.69 -12.53 -31.55
CA ARG A 211 11.03 -11.94 -31.37
C ARG A 211 10.93 -10.44 -31.27
N ASP A 212 11.73 -9.87 -30.37
CA ASP A 212 11.93 -8.43 -30.27
C ASP A 212 12.60 -7.89 -31.55
N ASN A 213 12.43 -6.57 -31.77
CA ASN A 213 12.74 -5.73 -32.94
C ASN A 213 14.06 -5.94 -33.72
N ALA A 214 14.95 -6.83 -33.31
CA ALA A 214 16.30 -6.96 -33.87
C ALA A 214 16.38 -7.56 -35.28
N THR A 215 15.27 -7.96 -35.91
CA THR A 215 15.30 -8.77 -37.15
C THR A 215 14.52 -8.20 -38.33
N VAL A 216 13.87 -7.04 -38.20
CA VAL A 216 12.86 -6.58 -39.16
C VAL A 216 12.84 -5.05 -39.22
N PRO A 217 12.72 -4.45 -40.42
CA PRO A 217 13.06 -3.04 -40.64
C PRO A 217 11.91 -2.05 -40.35
N PHE A 218 10.86 -2.46 -39.62
CA PHE A 218 9.76 -1.56 -39.28
C PHE A 218 9.73 -1.21 -37.80
N GLU A 219 9.28 0.00 -37.51
CA GLU A 219 9.14 0.54 -36.17
C GLU A 219 7.76 1.17 -35.97
N VAL A 220 7.25 1.09 -34.74
CA VAL A 220 6.07 1.85 -34.31
C VAL A 220 6.50 2.87 -33.27
N SER A 221 6.10 4.12 -33.47
CA SER A 221 6.31 5.15 -32.47
C SER A 221 5.47 4.85 -31.22
N GLU A 222 6.11 4.63 -30.08
CA GLU A 222 5.44 4.23 -28.84
C GLU A 222 4.29 5.16 -28.43
N LYS A 223 4.41 6.46 -28.67
CA LYS A 223 3.42 7.48 -28.25
C LYS A 223 2.46 7.90 -29.35
N THR A 224 2.91 7.90 -30.60
CA THR A 224 2.11 8.43 -31.71
C THR A 224 1.46 7.33 -32.54
N GLY A 225 1.93 6.08 -32.41
CA GLY A 225 1.46 4.94 -33.18
C GLY A 225 1.75 5.00 -34.68
N VAL A 226 2.59 5.95 -35.11
CA VAL A 226 3.05 6.04 -36.50
C VAL A 226 3.95 4.84 -36.79
N LEU A 227 3.58 4.10 -37.83
CA LEU A 227 4.32 2.97 -38.36
C LEU A 227 5.27 3.45 -39.48
N ARG A 228 6.53 3.05 -39.42
CA ARG A 228 7.58 3.35 -40.40
C ARG A 228 8.32 2.08 -40.79
#